data_AF-A0A535RXQ9-F1
#
_entry.id   AF-A0A535RXQ9-F1
#
_cell.length_a   1.000
_cell.length_b   1.000
_cell.length_c   1.000
_cell.angle_alpha   90.00
_cell.angle_beta   90.00
_cell.angle_gamma   90.00
#
_symmetry.space_group_name_H-M   'P 1'
#
loop_
_entity.id
_entity.type
_entity.pdbx_description
1 polymer ?
#
loop_
_entity_poly.entity_id
_entity_poly.type
_entity_poly.pdbx_seq_one_letter_code
_entity_poly.pdbx_strand_id
1 'polypeptide(L)' 'MSDGPKLRRLVAEVRKSTGAVALTESDVCPKCGRGRLQRKLARRGAHAGSYFWGCDRYPACNYIRNIVADASRV' A
#
# COMPACT_ATOMS: atom_id res chain seq x y z
N MET A 1 15.60 39.36 -2.03
CA MET A 1 16.45 38.83 -3.11
C MET A 1 17.25 37.70 -2.51
N SER A 2 16.57 36.55 -2.45
CA SER A 2 16.93 35.33 -3.20
C SER A 2 17.89 34.53 -2.34
N ASP A 3 17.38 33.70 -1.44
CA ASP A 3 17.66 32.28 -1.58
C ASP A 3 16.44 31.39 -1.25
N GLY A 4 15.54 31.28 -2.23
CA GLY A 4 14.56 30.20 -2.33
C GLY A 4 15.06 28.75 -2.54
N PRO A 5 16.36 28.39 -2.71
CA PRO A 5 16.74 26.99 -2.94
C PRO A 5 16.84 26.12 -1.67
N LYS A 6 16.96 26.70 -0.45
CA LYS A 6 17.09 25.88 0.78
C LYS A 6 15.80 25.12 1.14
N LEU A 7 14.63 25.76 1.04
CA LEU A 7 13.34 25.11 1.30
C LEU A 7 13.00 24.06 0.24
N ARG A 8 13.40 24.26 -1.02
CA ARG A 8 13.23 23.28 -2.10
C ARG A 8 13.98 21.97 -1.84
N ARG A 9 15.16 22.02 -1.21
CA ARG A 9 15.94 20.80 -0.87
C ARG A 9 15.28 19.96 0.23
N LEU A 10 14.65 20.58 1.21
CA LEU A 10 14.03 19.86 2.33
C LEU A 10 12.76 19.09 1.90
N VAL A 11 11.99 19.61 0.94
CA VAL A 11 10.81 18.91 0.41
C VAL A 11 11.18 17.71 -0.46
N ALA A 12 12.35 17.73 -1.12
CA ALA A 12 12.85 16.59 -1.90
C ALA A 12 13.19 15.38 -1.02
N GLU A 13 13.74 15.61 0.18
CA GLU A 13 14.14 14.53 1.10
C GLU A 13 12.93 13.83 1.74
N VAL A 14 11.90 14.58 2.13
CA VAL A 14 10.69 14.01 2.80
C VAL A 14 9.87 13.10 1.86
N ARG A 15 9.90 13.35 0.54
CA ARG A 15 9.15 12.54 -0.44
C ARG A 15 9.61 11.08 -0.52
N LYS A 16 10.81 10.75 -0.07
CA LYS A 16 11.35 9.37 -0.13
C LYS A 16 10.77 8.43 0.94
N SER A 17 10.16 8.98 1.99
CA SER A 17 9.82 8.21 3.20
C SER A 17 8.32 7.91 3.37
N THR A 18 7.49 8.21 2.37
CA THR A 18 6.04 8.03 2.49
C THR A 18 5.49 7.06 1.44
N GLY A 19 5.18 5.83 1.86
CA GLY A 19 3.92 5.21 1.43
C GLY A 19 3.92 3.83 0.77
N ALA A 20 5.03 3.10 0.72
CA ALA A 20 5.03 1.71 0.23
C ALA A 20 5.39 0.73 1.35
N VAL A 21 4.50 0.59 2.33
CA VAL A 21 4.61 -0.48 3.33
C VAL A 21 4.44 -1.80 2.60
N ALA A 22 5.46 -2.67 2.63
CA ALA A 22 5.36 -4.04 2.16
C ALA A 22 4.39 -4.79 3.09
N LEU A 23 3.16 -4.97 2.63
CA LEU A 23 2.10 -5.61 3.42
C LEU A 23 2.26 -7.13 3.35
N THR A 24 2.16 -7.77 4.51
CA THR A 24 2.16 -9.21 4.75
C THR A 24 0.78 -9.68 5.24
N GLU A 25 0.58 -10.99 5.38
CA GLU A 25 -0.69 -11.62 5.78
C GLU A 25 -1.12 -11.34 7.21
N SER A 26 -0.27 -10.67 7.98
CA SER A 26 -0.57 -10.28 9.36
C SER A 26 -0.56 -8.76 9.58
N ASP A 27 -0.29 -8.00 8.51
CA ASP A 27 -0.19 -6.55 8.61
C ASP A 27 -1.53 -5.89 8.91
N VAL A 28 -1.46 -4.84 9.71
CA VAL A 28 -2.62 -4.03 10.05
C VAL A 28 -3.02 -3.24 8.81
N CYS A 29 -4.33 -3.25 8.52
CA CYS A 29 -4.89 -2.51 7.41
C CYS A 29 -4.63 -1.01 7.60
N PRO A 30 -3.91 -0.32 6.70
CA PRO A 30 -3.60 1.10 6.85
C PRO A 30 -4.84 2.00 6.71
N LYS A 31 -5.95 1.47 6.17
CA LYS A 31 -7.21 2.20 6.02
C LYS A 31 -8.04 2.24 7.29
N CYS A 32 -8.08 1.14 8.06
CA CYS A 32 -8.90 1.07 9.27
C CYS A 32 -8.09 0.95 10.57
N GLY A 33 -6.80 0.63 10.53
CA GLY A 33 -5.91 0.53 11.69
C GLY A 33 -6.25 -0.58 12.68
N ARG A 34 -7.30 -1.38 12.43
CA ARG A 34 -7.86 -2.36 13.39
C ARG A 34 -8.08 -3.75 12.82
N GLY A 35 -8.21 -3.87 11.50
CA GLY A 35 -8.30 -5.15 10.80
C GLY A 35 -6.94 -5.60 10.29
N ARG A 36 -6.78 -6.89 10.04
CA ARG A 36 -5.60 -7.49 9.43
C ARG A 36 -5.84 -7.69 7.94
N LEU A 37 -4.78 -7.55 7.16
CA LEU A 37 -4.79 -7.90 5.76
C LEU A 37 -4.62 -9.41 5.61
N GLN A 38 -5.42 -10.01 4.75
CA GLN A 38 -5.43 -11.43 4.48
C GLN A 38 -5.28 -11.63 2.98
N ARG A 39 -4.43 -12.59 2.59
CA ARG A 39 -4.21 -12.91 1.19
C ARG A 39 -5.41 -13.71 0.69
N LYS A 40 -6.11 -13.15 -0.29
CA LYS A 40 -7.27 -13.78 -0.92
C LYS A 40 -6.99 -13.94 -2.40
N LEU A 41 -7.45 -15.05 -2.97
CA LEU A 41 -7.40 -15.28 -4.41
C LEU A 41 -8.61 -14.58 -5.05
N ALA A 42 -8.38 -13.71 -6.01
CA ALA A 42 -9.46 -13.17 -6.83
C ALA A 42 -10.05 -14.30 -7.66
N ARG A 43 -11.30 -14.68 -7.37
CA ARG A 43 -12.02 -15.74 -8.10
C ARG A 43 -12.85 -15.21 -9.26
N ARG A 44 -13.08 -13.89 -9.33
CA ARG A 44 -13.97 -13.24 -10.30
C ARG A 44 -13.40 -11.88 -10.73
N GLY A 45 -13.65 -11.48 -11.98
CA GLY A 45 -13.23 -10.20 -12.55
C GLY A 45 -11.96 -10.30 -13.40
N ALA A 46 -11.49 -9.15 -13.89
CA ALA A 46 -10.32 -9.05 -14.79
C ALA A 46 -8.99 -9.51 -14.15
N HIS A 47 -8.94 -9.65 -12.82
CA HIS A 47 -7.79 -10.14 -12.07
C HIS A 47 -8.03 -11.54 -11.47
N ALA A 48 -9.02 -12.28 -12.00
CA ALA A 48 -9.28 -13.65 -11.56
C ALA A 48 -8.02 -14.51 -11.74
N GLY A 49 -7.57 -15.15 -10.66
CA GLY A 49 -6.30 -15.88 -10.59
C GLY A 49 -5.16 -15.11 -9.90
N SER A 50 -5.31 -13.81 -9.65
CA SER A 50 -4.32 -13.03 -8.90
C SER A 50 -4.61 -13.03 -7.40
N TYR A 51 -3.56 -13.02 -6.58
CA TYR A 51 -3.66 -12.83 -5.14
C TYR A 51 -3.78 -11.34 -4.81
N PHE A 52 -4.60 -11.01 -3.82
CA PHE A 52 -4.75 -9.65 -3.30
C PHE A 52 -4.84 -9.66 -1.78
N TRP A 53 -4.34 -8.60 -1.15
CA TRP A 53 -4.53 -8.30 0.25
C TRP A 53 -5.94 -7.72 0.44
N GLY A 54 -6.80 -8.40 1.19
CA GLY A 54 -8.11 -7.89 1.60
C GLY A 54 -8.19 -7.78 3.13
N CYS A 55 -8.82 -6.73 3.65
CA CYS A 55 -9.08 -6.64 5.09
C CYS A 55 -10.01 -7.77 5.56
N ASP A 56 -9.76 -8.35 6.74
CA ASP A 56 -10.65 -9.33 7.38
C ASP A 56 -11.98 -8.69 7.83
N ARG A 57 -11.97 -7.40 8.13
CA ARG A 57 -13.11 -6.67 8.71
C ARG A 57 -14.18 -6.24 7.70
N TYR A 58 -14.35 -6.96 6.59
CA TYR A 58 -15.45 -6.72 5.66
C TYR A 58 -16.80 -7.08 6.34
N PRO A 59 -17.86 -6.25 6.27
CA PRO A 59 -18.08 -5.07 5.40
C PRO A 59 -17.64 -3.72 5.97
N ALA A 60 -17.15 -3.65 7.22
CA ALA A 60 -16.73 -2.39 7.85
C ALA A 60 -15.44 -1.80 7.24
N CYS A 61 -14.61 -2.62 6.58
CA CYS A 61 -13.45 -2.15 5.82
C CYS A 61 -13.34 -2.82 4.45
N ASN A 62 -13.54 -2.03 3.39
CA ASN A 62 -13.39 -2.46 1.99
C ASN A 62 -11.97 -2.22 1.43
N TYR A 63 -10.95 -2.35 2.27
CA TYR A 63 -9.58 -2.18 1.80
C TYR A 63 -9.13 -3.43 1.04
N ILE A 64 -8.70 -3.21 -0.20
CA ILE A 64 -8.08 -4.20 -1.07
C ILE A 64 -6.81 -3.63 -1.69
N ARG A 65 -5.76 -4.44 -1.79
CA ARG A 65 -4.55 -4.11 -2.53
C ARG A 65 -4.10 -5.34 -3.29
N ASN A 66 -3.80 -5.20 -4.58
CA ASN A 66 -3.28 -6.32 -5.36
C ASN A 66 -1.88 -6.69 -4.87
N ILE A 67 -1.62 -8.00 -4.77
CA ILE A 67 -0.27 -8.52 -4.54
C ILE A 67 0.37 -8.60 -5.93
N VAL A 68 0.55 -7.44 -6.55
CA VAL A 68 1.67 -7.30 -7.47
C VAL A 68 2.83 -7.08 -6.51
N ALA A 69 3.55 -8.16 -6.19
CA ALA A 69 4.88 -7.98 -5.64
C ALA A 69 5.54 -7.07 -6.65
N ASP A 70 5.80 -5.82 -6.25
CA ASP A 70 6.63 -4.91 -7.00
C ASP A 70 7.94 -5.66 -7.17
N ALA A 71 8.04 -6.36 -8.30
CA ALA A 71 9.24 -6.95 -8.77
C ALA A 71 10.15 -5.75 -8.93
N SER A 72 10.97 -5.51 -7.91
CA SER A 72 12.22 -4.80 -8.03
C SER A 72 12.88 -5.39 -9.26
N ARG A 73 12.66 -4.70 -10.38
CA ARG A 73 13.27 -4.97 -11.65
C ARG A 73 14.73 -4.56 -11.44
N VAL A 74 15.55 -5.57 -11.18
CA VAL A 74 17.02 -5.53 -11.25
C VAL A 74 17.47 -4.82 -12.52
#